data_AF-A0A2H6MZ51-F1
#
_entry.id   AF-A0A2H6MZ51-F1
#
_cell.length_a   1.000
_cell.length_b   1.000
_cell.length_c   1.000
_cell.angle_alpha   90.00
_cell.angle_beta   90.00
_cell.angle_gamma   90.00
#
_symmetry.space_group_name_H-M   'P 1'
#
loop_
_entity.id
_entity.type
_entity.pdbx_description
1 polymer ?
#
loop_
_entity_poly.entity_id
_entity_poly.type
_entity_poly.pdbx_seq_one_letter_code
_entity_poly.pdbx_strand_id
1 'polypeptide(L)'
;EEEYDLTSKESQEAVPSAAGKQVEDSGTKVDEYGAKDYRNQMPLKADHSSRPLWVAPDGHVFLEAFSPVYKYAQDFLVAIAEPVCRPTHVHEYKLTAYSLYAAVSVGLQTSDITEYLQKLSKTGVPDGIIQFIKLCTVSYGKVKLVLKHNR
;
A
#
# COMPACT_ATOMS: atom_id res chain seq x y z
N GLU A 1 -16.41 -40.64 -15.73
CA GLU A 1 -15.05 -40.18 -15.39
C GLU A 1 -15.20 -38.78 -14.83
N GLU A 2 -15.47 -38.76 -13.53
CA GLU A 2 -15.53 -37.57 -12.69
C GLU A 2 -14.15 -37.37 -12.04
N GLU A 3 -13.96 -36.18 -11.46
CA GLU A 3 -12.98 -35.85 -10.40
C GLU A 3 -11.64 -35.25 -10.84
N TYR A 4 -11.56 -33.91 -10.98
CA TYR A 4 -10.41 -33.03 -10.61
C TYR A 4 -10.93 -31.58 -10.65
N ASP A 5 -10.83 -30.65 -9.70
CA ASP A 5 -10.22 -30.57 -8.39
C ASP A 5 -10.88 -29.34 -7.69
N LEU A 6 -11.56 -29.60 -6.57
CA LEU A 6 -12.25 -28.62 -5.72
C LEU A 6 -11.34 -28.23 -4.55
N THR A 7 -10.16 -27.64 -4.78
CA THR A 7 -9.35 -27.11 -3.66
C THR A 7 -8.56 -25.84 -3.99
N SER A 8 -9.18 -24.69 -3.81
CA SER A 8 -8.46 -23.43 -3.50
C SER A 8 -9.35 -22.49 -2.67
N LYS A 9 -10.02 -23.07 -1.67
CA LYS A 9 -10.49 -22.34 -0.49
C LYS A 9 -9.51 -22.59 0.65
N GLU A 10 -8.29 -22.09 0.51
CA GLU A 10 -7.38 -22.00 1.65
C GLU A 10 -7.82 -20.83 2.55
N SER A 11 -8.37 -21.21 3.71
CA SER A 11 -8.17 -20.54 5.01
C SER A 11 -8.42 -19.04 5.07
N GLN A 12 -9.69 -18.63 5.01
CA GLN A 12 -10.13 -17.32 5.52
C GLN A 12 -10.16 -17.35 7.07
N GLU A 13 -9.00 -17.42 7.71
CA GLU A 13 -8.87 -17.18 9.15
C GLU A 13 -8.43 -15.73 9.41
N ALA A 14 -9.21 -15.06 10.27
CA ALA A 14 -8.88 -13.80 10.95
C ALA A 14 -8.63 -12.53 10.10
N VAL A 15 -9.21 -12.43 8.90
CA VAL A 15 -9.21 -11.15 8.14
C VAL A 15 -10.48 -10.37 8.53
N PRO A 16 -10.41 -9.31 9.36
CA PRO A 16 -11.60 -8.54 9.75
C PRO A 16 -12.25 -7.89 8.52
N SER A 17 -13.55 -7.64 8.55
CA SER A 17 -14.28 -7.05 7.39
C SER A 17 -13.65 -5.75 6.84
N ALA A 18 -12.96 -4.97 7.70
CA ALA A 18 -12.20 -3.79 7.29
C ALA A 18 -10.95 -4.10 6.42
N ALA A 19 -10.43 -5.32 6.48
CA ALA A 19 -9.28 -5.81 5.72
C ALA A 19 -9.63 -6.34 4.33
N GLY A 20 -10.91 -6.61 4.06
CA GLY A 20 -11.41 -6.89 2.71
C GLY A 20 -11.64 -5.64 1.86
N LYS A 21 -11.49 -4.44 2.45
CA LYS A 21 -11.62 -3.18 1.71
C LYS A 21 -10.41 -3.00 0.81
N GLN A 22 -10.68 -2.86 -0.48
CA GLN A 22 -9.71 -2.35 -1.44
C GLN A 22 -9.75 -0.82 -1.41
N VAL A 23 -8.70 -0.20 -1.93
CA VAL A 23 -8.72 1.25 -2.13
C VAL A 23 -9.79 1.55 -3.18
N GLU A 24 -10.82 2.30 -2.80
CA GLU A 24 -11.89 2.68 -3.71
C GLU A 24 -11.38 3.75 -4.68
N ASP A 25 -11.34 3.41 -5.97
CA ASP A 25 -11.01 4.31 -7.08
C ASP A 25 -12.26 5.04 -7.57
N SER A 26 -12.89 5.84 -6.70
CA SER A 26 -14.12 6.57 -7.03
C SER A 26 -13.81 7.92 -7.70
N GLY A 27 -13.98 7.99 -9.01
CA GLY A 27 -13.96 9.26 -9.76
C GLY A 27 -12.76 9.46 -10.70
N THR A 28 -11.96 8.42 -10.94
CA THR A 28 -10.90 8.49 -11.96
C THR A 28 -11.51 8.55 -13.36
N LYS A 29 -11.15 9.60 -14.10
CA LYS A 29 -11.57 9.76 -15.49
C LYS A 29 -10.84 8.72 -16.33
N VAL A 30 -11.57 8.04 -17.19
CA VAL A 30 -11.01 7.12 -18.17
C VAL A 30 -11.01 7.82 -19.52
N ASP A 31 -9.90 7.73 -20.24
CA ASP A 31 -9.80 8.29 -21.60
C ASP A 31 -10.49 7.40 -22.63
N GLU A 32 -10.47 7.83 -23.90
CA GLU A 32 -11.09 7.11 -25.03
C GLU A 32 -10.51 5.71 -25.26
N TYR A 33 -9.28 5.45 -24.76
CA TYR A 33 -8.56 4.20 -24.93
C TYR A 33 -8.56 3.32 -23.67
N GLY A 34 -9.29 3.71 -22.63
CA GLY A 34 -9.41 2.93 -21.39
C GLY A 34 -8.33 3.24 -20.35
N ALA A 35 -7.45 4.23 -20.57
CA ALA A 35 -6.43 4.60 -19.60
C ALA A 35 -7.00 5.51 -18.50
N LYS A 36 -6.51 5.31 -17.28
CA LYS A 36 -6.91 6.05 -16.09
C LYS A 36 -6.14 7.37 -15.99
N ASP A 37 -6.85 8.49 -15.98
CA ASP A 37 -6.27 9.82 -15.83
C ASP A 37 -6.27 10.29 -14.37
N TYR A 38 -5.08 10.22 -13.76
CA TYR A 38 -4.85 10.65 -12.38
C TYR A 38 -4.37 12.10 -12.21
N ARG A 39 -4.20 12.86 -13.31
CA ARG A 39 -3.55 14.18 -13.28
C ARG A 39 -4.24 15.17 -12.33
N ASN A 40 -5.56 15.13 -12.22
CA ASN A 40 -6.33 16.05 -11.37
C ASN A 40 -6.24 15.70 -9.87
N GLN A 41 -6.02 14.43 -9.54
CA GLN A 41 -5.95 13.96 -8.15
C GLN A 41 -4.52 14.00 -7.59
N MET A 42 -3.53 14.04 -8.48
CA MET A 42 -2.11 13.84 -8.15
C MET A 42 -1.25 14.99 -8.67
N PRO A 43 -1.31 16.18 -8.04
CA PRO A 43 -0.51 17.31 -8.46
C PRO A 43 0.99 17.01 -8.32
N LEU A 44 1.77 17.38 -9.34
CA LEU A 44 3.22 17.21 -9.33
C LEU A 44 3.85 18.24 -8.38
N LYS A 45 4.77 17.80 -7.52
CA LYS A 45 5.52 18.71 -6.63
C LYS A 45 6.70 19.32 -7.37
N ALA A 46 7.14 20.50 -6.93
CA ALA A 46 8.28 21.20 -7.53
C ALA A 46 9.59 20.41 -7.41
N ASP A 47 9.75 19.60 -6.37
CA ASP A 47 10.93 18.79 -6.06
C ASP A 47 10.78 17.33 -6.51
N HIS A 48 10.05 17.09 -7.60
CA HIS A 48 9.77 15.76 -8.14
C HIS A 48 11.03 14.98 -8.60
N SER A 49 12.14 15.66 -8.90
CA SER A 49 13.37 15.01 -9.36
C SER A 49 14.13 14.28 -8.25
N SER A 50 13.97 14.71 -6.99
CA SER A 50 14.68 14.15 -5.83
C SER A 50 13.86 13.11 -5.04
N ARG A 51 12.67 12.74 -5.52
CA ARG A 51 11.70 11.90 -4.83
C ARG A 51 11.48 10.61 -5.60
N PRO A 52 11.54 9.41 -5.01
CA PRO A 52 11.55 8.17 -5.79
C PRO A 52 10.16 7.53 -6.00
N LEU A 53 9.11 8.01 -5.33
CA LEU A 53 7.80 7.34 -5.32
C LEU A 53 6.75 8.02 -6.18
N TRP A 54 5.85 7.20 -6.73
CA TRP A 54 4.60 7.63 -7.32
C TRP A 54 3.45 6.77 -6.77
N VAL A 55 2.50 7.40 -6.07
CA VAL A 55 1.42 6.70 -5.34
C VAL A 55 0.07 6.90 -6.04
N ALA A 56 -0.39 5.90 -6.77
CA ALA A 56 -1.68 5.94 -7.47
C ALA A 56 -2.86 5.79 -6.49
N PRO A 57 -4.05 6.34 -6.81
CA PRO A 57 -5.23 6.29 -5.94
C PRO A 57 -5.87 4.90 -5.85
N ASP A 58 -5.43 3.94 -6.65
CA ASP A 58 -5.86 2.53 -6.58
C ASP A 58 -4.98 1.68 -5.64
N GLY A 59 -4.02 2.30 -4.96
CA GLY A 59 -3.11 1.64 -4.01
C GLY A 59 -1.81 1.14 -4.63
N HIS A 60 -1.61 1.29 -5.95
CA HIS A 60 -0.33 0.97 -6.58
C HIS A 60 0.72 2.04 -6.27
N VAL A 61 1.93 1.60 -5.96
CA VAL A 61 3.07 2.45 -5.65
C VAL A 61 4.23 2.07 -6.53
N PHE A 62 4.69 3.00 -7.35
CA PHE A 62 5.86 2.82 -8.20
C PHE A 62 7.09 3.43 -7.54
N LEU A 63 8.18 2.67 -7.50
CA LEU A 63 9.46 3.04 -6.90
C LEU A 63 10.57 3.06 -7.96
N GLU A 64 11.25 4.20 -8.08
CA GLU A 64 12.40 4.34 -8.97
C GLU A 64 13.68 3.81 -8.34
N ALA A 65 14.26 2.77 -8.95
CA ALA A 65 15.48 2.10 -8.46
C ALA A 65 16.77 2.89 -8.73
N PHE A 66 16.72 3.88 -9.60
CA PHE A 66 17.85 4.73 -9.98
C PHE A 66 18.00 5.98 -9.10
N SER A 67 17.09 6.22 -8.16
CA SER A 67 17.16 7.37 -7.26
C SER A 67 18.21 7.16 -6.16
N PRO A 68 18.97 8.20 -5.75
CA PRO A 68 19.95 8.08 -4.66
C PRO A 68 19.32 7.70 -3.31
N VAL A 69 18.03 7.98 -3.13
CA VAL A 69 17.25 7.64 -1.92
C VAL A 69 16.50 6.31 -2.02
N TYR A 70 16.77 5.52 -3.07
CA TYR A 70 16.12 4.23 -3.34
C TYR A 70 16.15 3.29 -2.14
N LYS A 71 17.31 3.11 -1.49
CA LYS A 71 17.46 2.17 -0.37
C LYS A 71 16.47 2.45 0.76
N TYR A 72 16.37 3.72 1.17
CA TYR A 72 15.44 4.14 2.22
C TYR A 72 13.98 3.96 1.80
N ALA A 73 13.65 4.27 0.53
CA ALA A 73 12.30 4.10 0.01
C ALA A 73 11.92 2.62 -0.15
N GLN A 74 12.86 1.76 -0.52
CA GLN A 74 12.68 0.32 -0.60
C GLN A 74 12.44 -0.27 0.79
N ASP A 75 13.28 0.04 1.77
CA ASP A 75 13.13 -0.47 3.14
C ASP A 75 11.78 -0.06 3.73
N PHE A 76 11.37 1.18 3.49
CA PHE A 76 10.05 1.67 3.87
C PHE A 76 8.93 0.88 3.20
N LEU A 77 8.97 0.72 1.86
CA LEU A 77 7.91 0.01 1.13
C LEU A 77 7.83 -1.48 1.47
N VAL A 78 8.96 -2.15 1.72
CA VAL A 78 8.98 -3.54 2.18
C VAL A 78 8.25 -3.72 3.51
N ALA A 79 8.27 -2.70 4.37
CA ALA A 79 7.57 -2.75 5.65
C ALA A 79 6.07 -2.50 5.55
N ILE A 80 5.61 -1.71 4.55
CA ILE A 80 4.22 -1.22 4.50
C ILE A 80 3.39 -1.74 3.32
N ALA A 81 4.00 -2.35 2.30
CA ALA A 81 3.36 -2.73 1.05
C ALA A 81 3.85 -4.10 0.54
N GLU A 82 3.04 -4.73 -0.29
CA GLU A 82 3.40 -5.99 -0.94
C GLU A 82 4.06 -5.74 -2.30
N PRO A 83 5.17 -6.43 -2.65
CA PRO A 83 5.77 -6.28 -3.97
C PRO A 83 4.91 -6.97 -5.04
N VAL A 84 4.61 -6.27 -6.13
CA VAL A 84 3.93 -6.82 -7.32
C VAL A 84 4.97 -7.26 -8.35
N CYS A 85 5.84 -6.33 -8.76
CA CYS A 85 6.93 -6.61 -9.70
C CYS A 85 8.20 -5.82 -9.35
N ARG A 86 9.37 -6.39 -9.67
CA ARG A 86 10.69 -5.79 -9.38
C ARG A 86 11.63 -5.87 -10.60
N PRO A 87 11.33 -5.15 -11.70
CA PRO A 87 12.23 -5.05 -12.85
C PRO A 87 13.39 -4.08 -12.55
N THR A 88 14.36 -3.98 -13.45
CA THR A 88 15.63 -3.27 -13.22
C THR A 88 15.49 -1.79 -12.82
N HIS A 89 14.49 -1.07 -13.33
CA HIS A 89 14.43 0.40 -13.22
C HIS A 89 13.30 0.92 -12.32
N VAL A 90 12.10 0.35 -12.40
CA VAL A 90 10.93 0.84 -11.68
C VAL A 90 10.18 -0.33 -11.08
N HIS A 91 10.17 -0.42 -9.76
CA HIS A 91 9.46 -1.46 -9.03
C HIS A 91 8.02 -1.06 -8.79
N GLU A 92 7.15 -2.05 -8.67
CA GLU A 92 5.74 -1.88 -8.36
C GLU A 92 5.42 -2.59 -7.04
N TYR A 93 4.78 -1.85 -6.15
CA TYR A 93 4.26 -2.31 -4.88
C TYR A 93 2.77 -2.02 -4.81
N LYS A 94 2.05 -2.75 -3.96
CA LYS A 94 0.63 -2.55 -3.72
C LYS A 94 0.37 -2.40 -2.23
N LEU A 95 -0.31 -1.32 -1.87
CA LEU A 95 -0.84 -1.13 -0.53
C LEU A 95 -2.07 -2.02 -0.38
N THR A 96 -1.99 -2.93 0.58
CA THR A 96 -3.09 -3.81 0.96
C THR A 96 -3.43 -3.56 2.41
N ALA A 97 -4.66 -3.88 2.82
CA ALA A 97 -4.99 -3.78 4.24
C ALA A 97 -4.09 -4.71 5.06
N TYR A 98 -3.80 -5.91 4.55
CA TYR A 98 -2.93 -6.90 5.18
C TYR A 98 -1.51 -6.36 5.46
N SER A 99 -0.85 -5.80 4.45
CA SER A 99 0.48 -5.21 4.61
C SER A 99 0.50 -4.06 5.61
N LEU A 100 -0.52 -3.19 5.61
CA LEU A 100 -0.65 -2.12 6.59
C LEU A 100 -0.86 -2.63 8.01
N TYR A 101 -1.64 -3.71 8.21
CA TYR A 101 -1.77 -4.33 9.53
C TYR A 101 -0.45 -4.94 10.03
N ALA A 102 0.31 -5.57 9.13
CA ALA A 102 1.62 -6.09 9.45
C ALA A 102 2.56 -4.95 9.88
N ALA A 103 2.58 -3.84 9.14
CA ALA A 103 3.37 -2.66 9.47
C ALA A 103 3.08 -2.11 10.88
N VAL A 104 1.79 -1.97 11.23
CA VAL A 104 1.38 -1.51 12.57
C VAL A 104 1.75 -2.51 13.66
N SER A 105 1.69 -3.81 13.36
CA SER A 105 2.08 -4.87 14.31
C SER A 105 3.58 -4.85 14.62
N VAL A 106 4.41 -4.38 13.68
CA VAL A 106 5.85 -4.14 13.88
C VAL A 106 6.11 -2.84 14.65
N GLY A 107 5.12 -1.95 14.75
CA GLY A 107 5.17 -0.72 15.56
C GLY A 107 5.25 0.57 14.76
N LEU A 108 5.02 0.55 13.45
CA LEU A 108 4.92 1.78 12.64
C LEU A 108 3.64 2.54 12.97
N GLN A 109 3.74 3.85 13.20
CA GLN A 109 2.58 4.70 13.46
C GLN A 109 1.93 5.19 12.16
N THR A 110 0.62 5.38 12.19
CA THR A 110 -0.17 5.94 11.07
C THR A 110 0.37 7.27 10.57
N SER A 111 0.78 8.16 11.48
CA SER A 111 1.37 9.45 11.18
C SER A 111 2.64 9.28 10.36
N ASP A 112 3.52 8.39 10.81
CA ASP A 112 4.82 8.15 10.20
C ASP A 112 4.64 7.63 8.77
N ILE A 113 3.78 6.62 8.58
CA ILE A 113 3.50 6.06 7.25
C ILE A 113 3.03 7.17 6.29
N THR A 114 2.08 8.00 6.75
CA THR A 114 1.53 9.08 5.93
C THR A 114 2.58 10.15 5.62
N GLU A 115 3.38 10.54 6.61
CA GLU A 115 4.41 11.56 6.50
C GLU A 115 5.55 11.11 5.57
N TYR A 116 6.01 9.86 5.70
CA TYR A 116 7.05 9.30 4.83
C TYR A 116 6.55 9.18 3.38
N LEU A 117 5.31 8.74 3.15
CA LEU A 117 4.71 8.75 1.80
C LEU A 117 4.66 10.18 1.22
N GLN A 118 4.27 11.17 2.02
CA GLN A 118 4.25 12.57 1.59
C GLN A 118 5.65 13.13 1.30
N LYS A 119 6.69 12.71 2.04
CA LYS A 119 8.09 13.11 1.85
C LYS A 119 8.77 12.43 0.65
N LEU A 120 8.43 11.18 0.37
CA LEU A 120 9.05 10.41 -0.71
C LEU A 120 8.28 10.44 -2.03
N SER A 121 6.99 10.80 -2.03
CA SER A 121 6.16 10.87 -3.25
C SER A 121 6.43 12.12 -4.07
N LYS A 122 6.73 11.92 -5.37
CA LYS A 122 6.87 12.97 -6.41
C LYS A 122 5.59 13.77 -6.60
N THR A 123 4.46 13.09 -6.48
CA THR A 123 3.12 13.67 -6.61
C THR A 123 2.47 13.81 -5.23
N GLY A 124 1.41 14.62 -5.15
CA GLY A 124 0.51 14.62 -4.01
C GLY A 124 -0.02 13.20 -3.76
N VAL A 125 -0.02 12.77 -2.50
CA VAL A 125 -0.63 11.50 -2.11
C VAL A 125 -2.14 11.70 -2.14
N PRO A 126 -2.91 10.89 -2.89
CA PRO A 126 -4.37 11.04 -2.94
C PRO A 126 -5.01 10.90 -1.56
N ASP A 127 -6.03 11.71 -1.27
CA ASP A 127 -6.74 11.69 0.02
C ASP A 127 -7.38 10.32 0.30
N GLY A 128 -7.83 9.61 -0.73
CA GLY A 128 -8.36 8.25 -0.62
C GLY A 128 -7.34 7.27 -0.02
N ILE A 129 -6.06 7.39 -0.38
CA ILE A 129 -4.97 6.57 0.17
C ILE A 129 -4.73 6.93 1.63
N ILE A 130 -4.72 8.22 1.97
CA ILE A 130 -4.53 8.67 3.37
C ILE A 130 -5.68 8.16 4.24
N GLN A 131 -6.92 8.24 3.74
CA GLN A 131 -8.11 7.75 4.43
C GLN A 131 -8.06 6.23 4.60
N PHE A 132 -7.64 5.51 3.57
CA PHE A 132 -7.46 4.06 3.60
C PHE A 132 -6.41 3.64 4.65
N ILE A 133 -5.24 4.29 4.66
CA ILE A 133 -4.20 4.04 5.66
C ILE A 133 -4.73 4.30 7.07
N LYS A 134 -5.42 5.42 7.32
CA LYS A 134 -6.02 5.72 8.63
C LYS A 134 -7.02 4.65 9.05
N LEU A 135 -7.89 4.22 8.13
CA LEU A 135 -8.90 3.18 8.40
C LEU A 135 -8.25 1.85 8.80
N CYS A 136 -7.19 1.43 8.11
CA CYS A 136 -6.49 0.18 8.38
C CYS A 136 -5.55 0.25 9.59
N THR A 137 -5.15 1.43 10.06
CA THR A 137 -4.11 1.52 11.11
C THR A 137 -4.62 1.96 12.48
N VAL A 138 -5.70 2.74 12.56
CA VAL A 138 -6.17 3.31 13.85
C VAL A 138 -6.64 2.23 14.84
N SER A 139 -7.37 1.23 14.34
CA SER A 139 -8.03 0.21 15.18
C SER A 139 -7.15 -1.00 15.51
N TYR A 140 -5.92 -1.05 14.98
CA TYR A 140 -5.12 -2.27 14.91
C TYR A 140 -3.81 -2.16 15.73
N GLY A 141 -3.28 -3.30 16.17
CA GLY A 141 -2.08 -3.36 17.03
C GLY A 141 -2.31 -2.93 18.49
N LYS A 142 -3.56 -2.77 18.93
CA LYS A 142 -3.91 -2.31 20.30
C LYS A 142 -3.96 -3.43 21.34
N VAL A 143 -4.13 -4.68 20.90
CA VAL A 143 -4.26 -5.85 21.78
C VAL A 143 -3.15 -6.84 21.45
N LYS A 144 -2.40 -7.25 22.46
CA LYS A 144 -1.41 -8.31 22.38
C LYS A 144 -1.87 -9.48 23.24
N LEU A 145 -2.39 -10.52 22.61
CA LEU A 145 -2.70 -11.76 23.30
C LEU A 145 -1.38 -12.50 23.58
N VAL A 146 -1.05 -12.69 24.85
CA VAL A 146 0.17 -13.37 25.28
C VAL A 146 -0.22 -14.60 26.07
N LEU A 147 0.19 -15.78 25.62
CA LEU A 147 0.12 -17.00 26.41
C LEU A 147 1.23 -16.95 27.47
N LYS A 148 0.88 -17.05 28.75
CA LYS A 148 1.86 -17.00 29.84
C LYS A 148 1.71 -18.25 30.70
N HIS A 149 2.79 -19.03 30.82
CA HIS A 149 2.82 -20.31 31.56
C HIS A 149 2.01 -21.44 30.89
N ASN A 150 2.05 -21.55 29.56
CA ASN A 150 1.26 -22.54 28.79
C ASN A 150 -0.23 -22.53 29.15
N ARG A 151 -0.74 -21.38 29.58
CA ARG A 151 -2.12 -21.09 29.96
C ARG A 151 -2.46 -19.65 29.59
#